data_AF-A0A3D5AMB7-F1
#
_entry.id   AF-A0A3D5AMB7-F1
#
_cell.length_a   1.000
_cell.length_b   1.000
_cell.length_c   1.000
_cell.angle_alpha   90.00
_cell.angle_beta   90.00
_cell.angle_gamma   90.00
#
_symmetry.space_group_name_H-M   'P 1'
#
loop_
_entity.id
_entity.type
_entity.pdbx_description
1 polymer ?
#
loop_
_entity_poly.entity_id
_entity_poly.type
_entity_poly.pdbx_seq_one_letter_code
_entity_poly.pdbx_strand_id
1 'polypeptide(L)'
;MSKRILAVASVLILSLAGWLLMYSPANAGTLSGSFYADPNSSVKRWLAANPNDSRAPLIASRIGSQPQGKWFATYNPSTVQSEVSA
;
A
#
# COMPACT_ATOMS: atom_id res chain seq x y z
N MET A 1 22.44 -10.74 -51.36
CA MET A 1 21.99 -9.68 -50.44
C MET A 1 20.61 -9.94 -49.79
N SER A 2 19.91 -11.03 -50.12
CA SER A 2 18.55 -11.32 -49.63
C SER A 2 18.47 -12.10 -48.29
N LYS A 3 19.36 -13.07 -48.05
CA LYS A 3 19.26 -13.98 -46.88
C LYS A 3 19.56 -13.32 -45.53
N ARG A 4 20.37 -12.25 -45.51
CA ARG A 4 20.76 -11.53 -44.28
C ARG A 4 19.67 -10.61 -43.76
N ILE A 5 18.86 -10.04 -44.65
CA ILE A 5 17.73 -9.16 -44.30
C ILE A 5 16.57 -9.97 -43.70
N LEU A 6 16.32 -11.16 -44.24
CA LEU A 6 15.35 -12.12 -43.70
C LEU A 6 15.72 -12.60 -42.28
N ALA A 7 17.00 -12.82 -41.98
CA ALA A 7 17.43 -13.25 -40.65
C ALA A 7 17.24 -12.16 -39.57
N VAL A 8 17.46 -10.88 -39.90
CA VAL A 8 17.30 -9.76 -38.95
C VAL A 8 15.82 -9.48 -38.65
N ALA A 9 14.93 -9.61 -39.64
CA ALA A 9 13.49 -9.45 -39.44
C ALA A 9 12.92 -10.52 -38.48
N SER A 10 13.40 -11.77 -38.55
CA SER A 10 12.94 -12.85 -37.69
C SER A 10 13.30 -12.64 -36.21
N VAL A 11 14.49 -12.09 -35.92
CA VAL A 11 14.94 -11.83 -34.55
C VAL A 11 14.12 -10.73 -33.88
N LEU A 12 13.72 -9.69 -34.63
CA LEU A 12 12.88 -8.60 -34.12
C LEU A 12 11.43 -9.01 -33.84
N ILE A 13 10.88 -9.94 -34.64
CA ILE A 13 9.52 -10.45 -34.43
C ILE A 13 9.47 -11.37 -33.21
N LEU A 14 10.49 -12.20 -33.00
CA LEU A 14 10.59 -13.10 -31.84
C LEU A 14 10.75 -12.34 -30.52
N SER A 15 11.52 -11.24 -30.50
CA SER A 15 11.69 -10.44 -29.30
C SER A 15 10.39 -9.69 -28.93
N LEU A 16 9.68 -9.11 -29.90
CA LEU A 16 8.41 -8.44 -29.63
C LEU A 16 7.32 -9.42 -29.15
N ALA A 17 7.26 -10.62 -29.74
CA ALA A 17 6.35 -11.68 -29.30
C ALA A 17 6.69 -12.15 -27.87
N GLY A 18 7.98 -12.26 -27.53
CA GLY A 18 8.42 -12.61 -26.18
C GLY A 18 8.01 -11.57 -25.13
N TRP A 19 8.09 -10.28 -25.46
CA TRP A 19 7.63 -9.20 -24.58
C TRP A 19 6.12 -9.20 -24.38
N LEU A 20 5.33 -9.46 -25.43
CA LEU A 20 3.87 -9.57 -25.30
C LEU A 20 3.45 -10.80 -24.49
N LEU A 21 4.13 -11.95 -24.66
CA LEU A 21 3.79 -13.19 -23.96
C LEU A 21 4.22 -13.19 -22.49
N MET A 22 5.20 -12.37 -22.12
CA MET A 22 5.68 -12.20 -20.73
C MET A 22 5.08 -10.97 -20.05
N TYR A 23 4.21 -10.22 -20.74
CA TYR A 23 3.51 -9.08 -20.14
C TYR A 23 2.48 -9.59 -19.13
N SER A 24 2.84 -9.55 -17.86
CA SER A 24 1.90 -9.74 -16.75
C SER A 24 1.61 -8.38 -16.13
N PRO A 25 0.38 -7.85 -16.25
CA PRO A 25 0.03 -6.62 -15.57
C PRO A 25 0.14 -6.83 -14.06
N ALA A 26 0.69 -5.84 -13.35
CA ALA A 26 0.65 -5.85 -11.90
C ALA A 26 -0.81 -5.78 -11.44
N ASN A 27 -1.28 -6.85 -10.81
CA ASN A 27 -2.60 -6.88 -10.19
C ASN A 27 -2.43 -6.58 -8.71
N ALA A 28 -3.09 -5.53 -8.22
CA ALA A 28 -3.24 -5.35 -6.78
C ALA A 28 -4.11 -6.49 -6.26
N GLY A 29 -3.52 -7.43 -5.52
CA GLY A 29 -4.26 -8.53 -4.91
C GLY A 29 -5.30 -8.02 -3.91
N THR A 30 -6.26 -8.86 -3.57
CA THR A 30 -7.25 -8.56 -2.54
C THR A 30 -6.70 -8.94 -1.16
N LEU A 31 -6.64 -7.98 -0.24
CA LEU A 31 -6.36 -8.26 1.17
C LEU A 31 -7.64 -8.80 1.82
N SER A 32 -7.62 -10.07 2.20
CA SER A 32 -8.68 -10.70 2.99
C SER A 32 -8.33 -10.64 4.49
N GLY A 33 -9.27 -10.22 5.33
CA GLY A 33 -9.11 -10.16 6.79
C GLY A 33 -9.34 -8.77 7.37
N SER A 34 -9.15 -8.64 8.68
CA SER A 34 -9.27 -7.36 9.38
C SER A 34 -7.92 -6.63 9.38
N PHE A 35 -7.92 -5.36 9.01
CA PHE A 35 -6.76 -4.50 9.21
C PHE A 35 -6.57 -4.20 10.69
N TYR A 36 -5.32 -3.99 11.09
CA TYR A 36 -4.97 -3.54 12.43
C TYR A 36 -5.52 -2.13 12.69
N ALA A 37 -6.20 -1.95 13.82
CA ALA A 37 -6.68 -0.66 14.28
C ALA A 37 -5.84 -0.20 15.48
N ASP A 38 -4.97 0.79 15.27
CA ASP A 38 -4.08 1.33 16.30
C ASP A 38 -4.89 1.93 17.47
N PRO A 39 -4.82 1.33 18.68
CA PRO A 39 -5.54 1.85 19.86
C PRO A 39 -5.00 3.21 20.30
N ASN A 40 -3.76 3.54 19.92
CA ASN A 40 -3.10 4.79 20.24
C ASN A 40 -3.20 5.83 19.11
N SER A 41 -3.99 5.61 18.07
CA SER A 41 -4.15 6.57 16.97
C SER A 41 -4.64 7.95 17.45
N SER A 42 -4.34 9.00 16.68
CA SER A 42 -4.70 10.38 17.05
C SER A 42 -6.20 10.56 17.30
N VAL A 43 -7.07 9.89 16.54
CA VAL A 43 -8.52 9.94 16.75
C VAL A 43 -8.94 9.27 18.06
N LYS A 44 -8.33 8.14 18.44
CA LYS A 44 -8.61 7.45 19.71
C LYS A 44 -8.18 8.30 20.90
N ARG A 45 -7.00 8.92 20.84
CA ARG A 45 -6.55 9.86 21.87
C ARG A 45 -7.46 11.08 21.98
N TRP A 46 -7.89 11.65 20.86
CA TRP A 46 -8.84 12.76 20.87
C TRP A 46 -10.17 12.36 21.50
N LEU A 47 -10.74 11.21 21.14
CA LEU A 47 -12.00 10.71 21.72
C LEU A 47 -11.89 10.49 23.24
N ALA A 48 -10.78 9.90 23.71
CA ALA A 48 -10.54 9.69 25.14
C ALA A 48 -10.44 11.01 25.91
N ALA A 49 -9.84 12.04 25.31
CA ALA A 49 -9.70 13.37 25.91
C ALA A 49 -10.98 14.22 25.82
N ASN A 50 -11.93 13.87 24.94
CA ASN A 50 -13.10 14.70 24.63
C ASN A 50 -14.43 13.91 24.72
N PRO A 51 -14.74 13.23 25.84
CA PRO A 51 -15.92 12.36 25.94
C PRO A 51 -17.25 13.12 25.85
N ASN A 52 -17.28 14.39 26.26
CA ASN A 52 -18.49 15.23 26.27
C ASN A 52 -18.61 16.14 25.04
N ASP A 53 -17.69 16.03 24.07
CA ASP A 53 -17.78 16.81 22.83
C ASP A 53 -18.93 16.25 21.98
N SER A 54 -19.84 17.13 21.56
CA SER A 54 -20.99 16.78 20.72
C SER A 54 -20.64 16.02 19.42
N ARG A 55 -19.41 16.18 18.92
CA ARG A 55 -18.91 15.52 17.71
C ARG A 55 -18.39 14.10 17.98
N ALA A 56 -18.07 13.78 19.24
CA ALA A 56 -17.40 12.54 19.60
C ALA A 56 -18.16 11.27 19.17
N PRO A 57 -19.50 11.15 19.32
CA PRO A 57 -20.23 9.97 18.87
C PRO A 57 -20.12 9.72 17.37
N LEU A 58 -20.18 10.78 16.55
CA LEU A 58 -20.09 10.66 15.10
C LEU A 58 -18.65 10.36 14.65
N ILE A 59 -17.65 11.00 15.27
CA ILE A 59 -16.23 10.73 15.00
C ILE A 59 -15.90 9.29 15.39
N ALA A 60 -16.35 8.80 16.54
CA ALA A 60 -16.12 7.43 16.99
C ALA A 60 -16.71 6.39 16.02
N SER A 61 -17.94 6.61 15.57
CA SER A 61 -18.66 5.65 14.70
C SER A 61 -18.23 5.68 13.23
N ARG A 62 -17.68 6.79 12.74
CA ARG A 62 -17.32 6.94 11.32
C ARG A 62 -15.83 6.92 11.04
N ILE A 63 -15.01 7.44 11.96
CA ILE A 63 -13.57 7.60 11.79
C ILE A 63 -12.83 6.68 12.78
N GLY A 64 -13.17 6.76 14.07
CA GLY A 64 -12.52 5.97 15.13
C GLY A 64 -12.77 4.47 15.05
N SER A 65 -13.77 4.02 14.28
CA SER A 65 -14.07 2.61 14.02
C SER A 65 -13.26 2.05 12.85
N GLN A 66 -12.61 2.89 12.05
CA GLN A 66 -11.91 2.47 10.84
C GLN A 66 -10.43 2.22 11.14
N PRO A 67 -9.85 1.11 10.66
CA PRO A 67 -8.40 0.93 10.59
C PRO A 67 -7.76 2.06 9.78
N GLN A 68 -6.62 2.57 10.24
CA GLN A 68 -5.93 3.73 9.66
C GLN A 68 -4.44 3.43 9.55
N GLY A 69 -3.78 4.07 8.57
CA GLY A 69 -2.34 3.96 8.42
C GLY A 69 -1.58 4.59 9.60
N LYS A 70 -0.60 3.87 10.14
CA LYS A 70 0.39 4.39 11.10
C LYS A 70 1.61 4.87 10.30
N TRP A 71 1.90 6.16 10.38
CA TRP A 71 2.98 6.80 9.61
C TRP A 71 4.22 7.01 10.48
N PHE A 72 5.36 6.51 10.02
CA PHE A 72 6.67 6.77 10.61
C PHE A 72 7.37 7.85 9.78
N ALA A 73 7.09 9.11 10.11
CA ALA A 73 7.50 10.27 9.32
C ALA A 73 8.69 11.03 9.94
N THR A 74 9.33 10.46 10.95
CA THR A 74 10.48 11.06 11.65
C THR A 74 11.77 10.32 11.27
N TYR A 75 12.87 11.04 11.08
CA TYR A 75 14.19 10.40 10.92
C TYR A 75 14.78 10.06 12.29
N ASN A 76 14.62 8.81 12.71
CA ASN A 76 15.03 8.29 14.01
C ASN A 76 15.55 6.84 13.90
N PRO A 77 16.66 6.61 13.17
CA PRO A 77 17.16 5.25 12.89
C PRO A 77 17.52 4.44 14.15
N SER A 78 17.79 5.11 15.27
CA SER A 78 18.08 4.46 16.57
C SER A 78 16.83 3.96 17.31
N THR A 79 15.62 4.47 17.02
CA THR A 79 14.39 4.11 17.76
C THR A 79 13.28 3.51 16.90
N VAL A 80 13.29 3.75 15.57
CA VAL A 80 12.21 3.32 14.67
C VAL A 80 11.92 1.82 14.74
N GLN A 81 12.93 0.98 14.98
CA GLN A 81 12.74 -0.48 15.11
C GLN A 81 11.82 -0.83 16.28
N SER A 82 11.97 -0.17 17.43
CA SER A 82 11.10 -0.34 18.60
C SER A 82 9.68 0.14 18.31
N GLU A 83 9.54 1.26 17.59
CA GLU A 83 8.25 1.86 17.26
C GLU A 83 7.44 1.01 16.26
N VAL A 84 8.11 0.23 15.40
CA VAL A 84 7.51 -0.72 14.44
C VAL A 84 7.18 -2.07 15.07
N SER A 85 7.90 -2.51 16.10
CA SER A 85 7.67 -3.82 16.75
C SER A 85 6.40 -3.93 17.59
N ALA A 86 5.68 -2.81 17.78
CA ALA A 86 4.49 -2.70 18.63
C ALA A 86 3.19 -3.15 17.95
#